data_AF-A0A0N4WHC2-F1
#
_entry.id   AF-A0A0N4WHC2-F1
#
_cell.length_a   1.000
_cell.length_b   1.000
_cell.length_c   1.000
_cell.angle_alpha   90.00
_cell.angle_beta   90.00
_cell.angle_gamma   90.00
#
_symmetry.space_group_name_H-M   'P 1'
#
loop_
_entity.id
_entity.type
_entity.pdbx_description
1 polymer ?
#
loop_
_entity_poly.entity_id
_entity_poly.type
_entity_poly.pdbx_seq_one_letter_code
_entity_poly.pdbx_strand_id
1 'polypeptide(L)'
;MHTGEPLFAGSSELDQMMKIVEVLGMPPKELLDIGPKTHKYFGKTEDGVYYCKTTRDCFNKCYRGPGHRKLHDILGVTSGGPSGRRAGESGHSVEEYSKFKIPRIAIGS
;
A
#
# COMPACT_ATOMS: atom_id res chain seq x y z
N MET A 1 13.23 -8.52 -10.99
CA MET A 1 12.54 -7.56 -10.11
C MET A 1 13.08 -6.16 -10.36
N HIS A 2 12.23 -5.13 -10.47
CA HIS A 2 12.60 -3.80 -10.95
C HIS A 2 13.08 -2.82 -9.87
N THR A 3 12.70 -3.04 -8.60
CA THR A 3 12.95 -2.08 -7.51
C THR A 3 14.14 -2.41 -6.60
N GLY A 4 14.61 -3.66 -6.57
CA GLY A 4 15.64 -4.13 -5.63
C GLY A 4 15.18 -4.21 -4.16
N GLU A 5 14.15 -3.47 -3.79
CA GLU A 5 13.50 -3.46 -2.47
C GLU A 5 12.04 -3.96 -2.54
N PRO A 6 11.54 -4.65 -1.51
CA PRO A 6 10.17 -5.13 -1.48
C PRO A 6 9.17 -3.96 -1.48
N LEU A 7 8.16 -4.04 -2.36
CA LEU A 7 7.13 -3.00 -2.53
C LEU A 7 6.41 -2.67 -1.21
N PHE A 8 6.22 -3.70 -0.40
CA PHE A 8 5.69 -3.61 0.96
C PHE A 8 6.72 -4.28 1.89
N ALA A 9 7.56 -3.47 2.52
CA ALA A 9 8.65 -3.94 3.37
C ALA A 9 8.20 -4.14 4.84
N GLY A 10 7.18 -4.95 5.10
CA GLY A 10 6.64 -5.17 6.44
C GLY A 10 7.59 -5.98 7.35
N SER A 11 7.78 -5.55 8.59
CA SER A 11 8.56 -6.29 9.60
C SER A 11 7.72 -7.28 10.42
N SER A 12 6.40 -7.30 10.22
CA SER A 12 5.45 -8.24 10.82
C SER A 12 4.22 -8.40 9.92
N GLU A 13 3.36 -9.39 10.18
CA GLU A 13 2.11 -9.59 9.41
C GLU A 13 1.19 -8.34 9.48
N LEU A 14 1.19 -7.65 10.62
CA LEU A 14 0.42 -6.43 10.84
C LEU A 14 1.05 -5.23 10.12
N ASP A 15 2.37 -5.06 10.19
CA ASP A 15 3.08 -3.99 9.45
C ASP A 15 2.93 -4.18 7.93
N GLN A 16 3.01 -5.44 7.47
CA GLN A 16 2.78 -5.78 6.07
C GLN A 16 1.37 -5.39 5.63
N MET A 17 0.35 -5.72 6.43
CA MET A 17 -1.03 -5.36 6.14
C MET A 17 -1.21 -3.83 6.09
N MET A 18 -0.68 -3.09 7.06
CA MET A 18 -0.80 -1.62 7.07
C MET A 18 -0.12 -0.98 5.86
N LYS A 19 1.08 -1.44 5.47
CA LYS A 19 1.77 -0.95 4.26
C LYS A 19 1.02 -1.23 2.97
N ILE A 20 0.31 -2.35 2.89
CA ILE A 20 -0.57 -2.65 1.75
C ILE A 20 -1.75 -1.68 1.73
N VAL A 21 -2.40 -1.48 2.87
CA VAL A 21 -3.57 -0.58 2.99
C VAL A 21 -3.22 0.87 2.70
N GLU A 22 -2.03 1.34 3.10
CA GLU A 22 -1.53 2.68 2.74
C GLU A 22 -1.54 2.92 1.22
N VAL A 23 -1.31 1.88 0.42
CA VAL A 23 -1.14 1.99 -1.03
C VAL A 23 -2.41 1.65 -1.79
N LEU A 24 -3.04 0.54 -1.44
CA LEU A 24 -4.20 0.01 -2.15
C LEU A 24 -5.53 0.48 -1.57
N GLY A 25 -5.53 1.03 -0.35
CA GLY A 25 -6.74 1.38 0.39
C GLY A 25 -7.28 0.22 1.23
N MET A 26 -8.44 0.43 1.83
CA MET A 26 -9.10 -0.59 2.63
C MET A 26 -9.52 -1.79 1.76
N PRO A 27 -9.36 -3.03 2.24
CA PRO A 27 -9.92 -4.17 1.54
C PRO A 27 -11.46 -4.05 1.45
N PRO A 28 -12.09 -4.60 0.40
CA PRO A 28 -13.53 -4.65 0.27
C PRO A 28 -14.20 -5.24 1.52
N LYS A 29 -15.31 -4.61 1.96
CA LYS A 29 -16.05 -5.01 3.17
C LYS A 29 -16.42 -6.50 3.17
N GLU A 30 -16.88 -7.05 2.04
CA GLU A 30 -17.25 -8.45 1.92
C GLU A 30 -16.09 -9.41 2.23
N LEU A 31 -14.86 -9.04 1.86
CA LEU A 31 -13.67 -9.83 2.20
C LEU A 31 -13.31 -9.69 3.69
N LEU A 32 -13.52 -8.51 4.27
CA LEU A 32 -13.30 -8.27 5.70
C LEU A 32 -14.33 -9.02 6.55
N ASP A 33 -15.58 -9.11 6.11
CA ASP A 33 -16.65 -9.80 6.82
C ASP A 33 -16.41 -11.32 6.89
N ILE A 34 -15.86 -11.93 5.83
CA ILE A 34 -15.58 -13.39 5.80
C ILE A 34 -14.18 -13.76 6.31
N GLY A 35 -13.28 -12.79 6.44
CA GLY A 35 -11.86 -13.03 6.71
C GLY A 35 -11.61 -13.60 8.12
N PRO A 36 -10.98 -14.78 8.26
CA PRO A 36 -10.79 -15.41 9.58
C PRO A 36 -9.83 -14.63 10.49
N LYS A 37 -8.95 -13.81 9.89
CA LYS A 37 -7.98 -12.97 10.60
C LYS A 37 -8.32 -11.48 10.57
N THR A 38 -9.51 -11.08 10.08
CA THR A 38 -9.88 -9.66 9.97
C THR A 38 -9.71 -8.93 11.29
N HIS A 39 -10.19 -9.54 12.38
CA HIS A 39 -10.11 -8.99 13.73
C HIS A 39 -8.67 -8.76 14.24
N LYS A 40 -7.65 -9.37 13.61
CA LYS A 40 -6.24 -9.16 13.97
C LYS A 40 -5.70 -7.82 13.47
N TYR A 41 -6.23 -7.32 12.35
CA TYR A 41 -5.71 -6.12 11.66
C TYR A 41 -6.70 -4.95 11.68
N PHE A 42 -7.99 -5.25 11.71
CA PHE A 42 -9.05 -4.26 11.55
C PHE A 42 -10.02 -4.29 12.73
N GLY A 43 -10.46 -3.10 13.13
CA GLY A 43 -11.63 -2.92 13.99
C GLY A 43 -12.88 -2.67 13.14
N LYS A 44 -14.05 -2.85 13.73
CA LYS A 44 -15.35 -2.56 13.12
C LYS A 44 -16.13 -1.70 14.10
N THR A 45 -16.67 -0.59 13.60
CA THR A 45 -17.59 0.28 14.36
C THR A 45 -18.97 -0.38 14.48
N GLU A 46 -19.83 0.16 15.34
CA GLU A 46 -21.22 -0.29 15.47
C GLU A 46 -21.99 -0.15 14.16
N ASP A 47 -21.68 0.89 13.37
CA ASP A 47 -22.23 1.13 12.03
C ASP A 47 -21.70 0.15 10.96
N GLY A 48 -20.82 -0.77 11.34
CA GLY A 48 -20.25 -1.77 10.44
C GLY A 48 -19.10 -1.28 9.56
N VAL A 49 -18.59 -0.07 9.82
CA VAL A 49 -17.44 0.51 9.09
C VAL A 49 -16.14 -0.04 9.66
N TYR A 50 -15.27 -0.55 8.77
CA TYR A 50 -13.96 -1.07 9.13
C TYR A 50 -12.88 0.00 9.20
N TYR A 51 -11.97 -0.12 10.17
CA TYR A 51 -10.81 0.76 10.34
C TYR A 51 -9.55 -0.03 10.70
N CYS A 52 -8.38 0.49 10.36
CA CYS A 52 -7.09 -0.10 10.73
C CYS A 52 -6.86 -0.03 12.24
N LYS A 53 -6.46 -1.14 12.86
CA LYS A 53 -6.02 -1.12 14.26
C LYS A 53 -4.67 -0.42 14.38
N THR A 54 -4.55 0.40 15.42
CA THR A 54 -3.29 1.03 15.83
C THR A 54 -2.46 0.06 16.66
N THR A 55 -1.16 -0.05 16.38
CA THR A 55 -0.19 -0.76 17.22
C THR A 55 0.54 0.19 18.16
N ARG A 56 1.21 -0.33 19.20
CA ARG A 56 2.15 0.51 19.98
C ARG A 56 3.25 1.12 19.09
N ASP A 57 3.64 0.43 18.01
CA ASP A 57 4.65 0.90 17.08
C ASP A 57 4.18 2.08 16.21
N CYS A 58 2.87 2.25 16.01
CA CYS A 58 2.35 3.36 15.20
C CYS A 58 2.35 4.72 15.92
N PHE A 59 2.69 4.75 17.22
CA PHE A 59 3.07 5.99 17.91
C PHE A 59 4.39 6.57 17.37
N ASN A 60 5.32 5.72 16.93
CA ASN A 60 6.59 6.13 16.31
C ASN A 60 6.60 6.00 14.78
N LYS A 61 5.67 5.25 14.21
CA LYS A 61 5.47 5.10 12.76
C LYS A 61 4.01 5.40 12.42
N CYS A 62 3.67 6.67 12.29
CA CYS A 62 2.34 7.06 11.82
C CYS A 62 2.18 6.61 10.37
N TYR A 63 1.46 5.50 10.15
CA TYR A 63 1.04 5.08 8.81
C TYR A 63 0.17 6.17 8.19
N ARG A 64 0.30 6.38 6.89
CA ARG A 64 -0.59 7.24 6.11
C ARG A 64 -1.99 6.62 6.07
N GLY A 65 -2.99 7.46 5.83
CA GLY A 65 -4.37 6.97 5.65
C GLY A 65 -4.47 5.94 4.51
N PRO A 66 -5.50 5.09 4.51
CA PRO A 66 -5.72 4.12 3.44
C PRO A 66 -5.66 4.78 2.05
N GLY A 67 -4.86 4.22 1.15
CA GLY A 67 -4.69 4.71 -0.23
C GLY A 67 -3.97 6.06 -0.39
N HIS A 68 -3.40 6.64 0.69
CA HIS A 68 -2.70 7.93 0.64
C HIS A 68 -1.24 7.82 0.17
N ARG A 69 -0.67 6.61 0.12
CA ARG A 69 0.67 6.37 -0.42
C ARG A 69 0.54 5.92 -1.87
N LYS A 70 0.83 6.80 -2.83
CA LYS A 70 0.68 6.44 -4.24
C LYS A 70 1.78 5.46 -4.65
N LEU A 71 1.40 4.44 -5.41
CA LEU A 71 2.36 3.52 -6.05
C LEU A 71 3.37 4.29 -6.92
N HIS A 72 2.93 5.39 -7.54
CA HIS A 72 3.76 6.31 -8.30
C HIS A 72 4.96 6.83 -7.49
N ASP A 73 4.73 7.16 -6.21
CA ASP A 73 5.78 7.68 -5.32
C ASP A 73 6.72 6.56 -4.87
N ILE A 74 6.22 5.32 -4.71
CA ILE A 74 7.04 4.16 -4.34
C ILE A 74 7.96 3.74 -5.48
N LEU A 75 7.45 3.76 -6.72
CA LEU A 75 8.23 3.42 -7.90
C LEU A 75 9.20 4.52 -8.31
N GLY A 76 9.05 5.75 -7.79
CA GLY A 76 9.90 6.88 -8.14
C GLY A 76 9.79 7.25 -9.61
N VAL A 77 8.58 7.18 -10.17
CA VAL A 77 8.31 7.33 -11.61
C VAL A 77 8.87 8.64 -12.17
N THR A 78 8.80 9.73 -11.42
CA THR A 78 9.34 11.05 -11.79
C THR A 78 10.71 11.35 -11.18
N SER A 79 11.21 10.49 -10.29
CA SER A 79 12.47 10.67 -9.57
C SER A 79 13.60 9.79 -10.09
N GLY A 80 13.39 9.05 -11.19
CA GLY A 80 14.39 8.12 -11.74
C GLY A 80 14.43 6.79 -11.00
N GLY A 81 13.27 6.20 -10.73
CA GLY A 81 13.14 4.92 -10.06
C GLY A 81 13.23 4.99 -8.53
N PRO A 82 13.15 3.84 -7.83
CA PRO A 82 13.18 3.79 -6.37
C PRO A 82 14.45 4.42 -5.80
N SER A 83 14.28 5.37 -4.88
CA SER A 83 15.37 6.21 -4.32
C SER A 83 16.20 6.97 -5.36
N GLY A 84 15.70 7.15 -6.59
CA GLY A 84 16.39 7.82 -7.69
C GLY A 84 17.60 7.07 -8.26
N ARG A 85 17.77 5.79 -7.91
CA ARG A 85 18.95 4.98 -8.28
C ARG A 85 19.02 4.64 -9.76
N ARG A 86 17.95 4.86 -10.53
CA ARG A 86 17.84 4.55 -11.95
C ARG A 86 17.84 5.81 -12.83
N ALA A 87 18.12 6.98 -12.26
CA ALA A 87 18.15 8.23 -12.99
C ALA A 87 19.20 8.20 -14.11
N GLY A 88 18.76 8.39 -15.36
CA GLY A 88 19.63 8.37 -16.54
C GLY A 88 19.95 6.97 -17.08
N GLU A 89 19.43 5.89 -16.49
CA GLU A 89 19.57 4.55 -17.06
C GLU A 89 18.60 4.33 -18.24
N SER A 90 19.10 3.75 -19.33
CA SER A 90 18.27 3.33 -20.45
C SER A 90 17.18 2.34 -20.00
N GLY A 91 15.95 2.50 -20.49
CA GLY A 91 14.81 1.65 -20.10
C GLY A 91 14.18 1.99 -18.74
N HIS A 92 14.50 3.14 -18.16
CA HIS A 92 13.94 3.65 -16.89
C HIS A 92 13.28 5.02 -17.07
N SER A 93 12.64 5.25 -18.23
CA SER A 93 11.91 6.48 -18.51
C SER A 93 10.59 6.55 -17.73
N VAL A 94 10.05 7.77 -17.62
CA VAL A 94 8.75 8.03 -17.00
C VAL A 94 7.63 7.24 -17.69
N GLU A 95 7.68 7.08 -19.01
CA GLU A 95 6.70 6.29 -19.76
C GLU A 95 6.79 4.81 -19.41
N GLU A 96 8.00 4.27 -19.28
CA GLU A 96 8.25 2.88 -18.91
C GLU A 96 7.64 2.58 -17.53
N TYR A 97 7.90 3.45 -16.56
CA TYR A 97 7.35 3.37 -15.21
C TYR A 97 5.81 3.49 -15.19
N SER A 98 5.24 4.25 -16.11
CA SER A 98 3.79 4.43 -16.20
C SER A 98 3.04 3.16 -16.62
N LYS A 99 3.71 2.21 -17.28
CA LYS A 99 3.17 0.88 -17.62
C LYS A 99 2.96 -0.01 -16.39
N PHE A 100 3.69 0.24 -15.30
CA PHE A 100 3.60 -0.53 -14.05
C PHE A 100 2.51 -0.02 -13.09
N LYS A 101 1.65 0.91 -13.52
CA LYS A 101 0.50 1.34 -12.74
C LYS A 101 -0.47 0.16 -12.57
N ILE A 102 -0.73 -0.22 -11.32
CA ILE A 102 -1.80 -1.16 -11.01
C ILE A 102 -3.12 -0.48 -11.39
N PRO A 103 -3.95 -1.07 -12.27
CA PRO A 103 -5.28 -0.54 -12.52
C PRO A 103 -6.02 -0.52 -11.19
N ARG A 104 -6.55 0.64 -10.80
CA ARG A 104 -7.51 0.69 -9.68
C ARG A 104 -8.60 -0.32 -10.03
N ILE A 105 -8.76 -1.35 -9.20
CA ILE A 105 -9.91 -2.23 -9.31
C ILE A 105 -11.11 -1.32 -9.05
N ALA A 106 -11.81 -0.94 -10.11
CA ALA A 106 -13.08 -0.26 -10.04
C ALA A 106 -14.07 -1.29 -9.49
N ILE A 107 -14.13 -1.42 -8.17
CA ILE A 107 -15.28 -2.04 -7.52
C ILE A 107 -16.41 -1.03 -7.63
N GLY A 108 -17.41 -1.40 -8.43
CA GLY A 108 -18.57 -0.59 -8.78
C GLY A 108 -19.27 -0.08 -7.52
N SER A 109 -19.68 1.19 -7.62
CA SER A 109 -20.69 1.84 -6.78
C SER A 109 -22.05 1.15 -6.85
#